data_AF-A0A1A3SR75-F1
#
_entry.id   AF-A0A1A3SR75-F1
#
_cell.length_a   1.000
_cell.length_b   1.000
_cell.length_c   1.000
_cell.angle_alpha   90.00
_cell.angle_beta   90.00
_cell.angle_gamma   90.00
#
_symmetry.space_group_name_H-M   'P 1'
#
loop_
_entity.id
_entity.type
_entity.pdbx_description
1 polymer ?
#
loop_
_entity_poly.entity_id
_entity_poly.type
_entity_poly.pdbx_seq_one_letter_code
_entity_poly.pdbx_strand_id
1 'polypeptide(L)'
;MIESESAEVRAGNETRQYGFVHSASIYHSQQEFFDLASRFVGDGLELDEAVLLAAPPKTLALLHDGLYGGGDPPTGVRMVDITEVARNPWRFMAMQGAFIDEHPDQRVRIVSQLAWPGRTDEEFIACIEHEALVNEAMDGYPASCLCLYDADRLSDGVLSDARATHPLLWEHGALERSSDYAPGDVLERCNQPLAAGPGAVTYMVRKSADLRPARSFAVDYAGWMGLSQQSIEDLQLVATELATNSLMYTGGACRLAFWQDDGHLVCEARDTGRFDDQIVGRLDPGPCGPASRGLYLVNAISDLVRTHTTRAGTTIQAYLRFEPAPGPAG
;
A
#
# COMPACT_ATOMS: atom_id res chain seq x y z
N MET A 1 29.81 -33.47 1.64
CA MET A 1 28.36 -33.71 1.55
C MET A 1 27.78 -33.16 2.83
N ILE A 2 27.29 -31.94 2.77
CA ILE A 2 26.68 -31.23 3.88
C ILE A 2 25.22 -31.14 3.48
N GLU A 3 24.36 -31.78 4.25
CA GLU A 3 22.92 -31.85 4.03
C GLU A 3 22.32 -30.44 4.17
N SER A 4 21.54 -30.05 3.16
CA SER A 4 20.78 -28.80 3.12
C SER A 4 19.48 -29.04 3.90
N GLU A 5 19.37 -28.51 5.11
CA GLU A 5 18.12 -28.49 5.87
C GLU A 5 17.22 -27.38 5.32
N SER A 6 16.27 -27.78 4.48
CA SER A 6 15.11 -26.97 4.10
C SER A 6 14.29 -26.68 5.37
N ALA A 7 13.94 -25.42 5.61
CA ALA A 7 13.10 -25.04 6.75
C ALA A 7 11.71 -25.68 6.65
N GLU A 8 11.50 -26.80 7.35
CA GLU A 8 10.20 -27.46 7.47
C GLU A 8 9.30 -26.70 8.44
N VAL A 9 8.19 -26.18 7.93
CA VAL A 9 7.02 -25.85 8.74
C VAL A 9 6.46 -27.17 9.28
N ARG A 10 6.50 -27.39 10.59
CA ARG A 10 5.73 -28.48 11.24
C ARG A 10 4.24 -28.15 11.22
N ALA A 11 3.64 -28.21 10.04
CA ALA A 11 2.21 -28.32 9.88
C ALA A 11 1.83 -29.81 9.99
N GLY A 12 0.87 -30.13 10.85
CA GLY A 12 0.32 -31.47 10.96
C GLY A 12 -0.09 -31.99 9.58
N ASN A 13 0.43 -33.17 9.27
CA ASN A 13 0.20 -34.06 8.12
C ASN A 13 -1.08 -33.77 7.28
N GLU A 14 -1.02 -32.77 6.40
CA GLU A 14 -1.90 -32.58 5.23
C GLU A 14 -1.30 -31.49 4.33
N THR A 15 -0.86 -31.87 3.13
CA THR A 15 -0.28 -30.98 2.12
C THR A 15 -1.34 -30.03 1.57
N ARG A 16 -1.53 -28.86 2.18
CA ARG A 16 -2.24 -27.74 1.54
C ARG A 16 -1.27 -26.95 0.67
N GLN A 17 -1.16 -27.34 -0.59
CA GLN A 17 -0.61 -26.47 -1.61
C GLN A 17 -1.64 -25.36 -1.94
N TYR A 18 -1.13 -24.13 -2.05
CA TYR A 18 -1.78 -22.86 -2.44
C TYR A 18 -2.45 -22.05 -1.32
N GLY A 19 -1.75 -21.00 -0.88
CA GLY A 19 -2.22 -19.98 0.05
C GLY A 19 -1.16 -18.88 0.19
N PHE A 20 -1.60 -17.68 0.55
CA PHE A 20 -0.72 -16.55 0.84
C PHE A 20 0.00 -16.74 2.18
N VAL A 21 1.31 -16.52 2.18
CA VAL A 21 2.14 -16.57 3.40
C VAL A 21 2.64 -15.16 3.67
N HIS A 22 2.26 -14.60 4.81
CA HIS A 22 2.74 -13.29 5.24
C HIS A 22 3.61 -13.43 6.48
N SER A 23 4.90 -13.11 6.34
CA SER A 23 5.88 -13.23 7.41
C SER A 23 6.65 -11.93 7.61
N ALA A 24 7.02 -11.62 8.85
CA ALA A 24 7.91 -10.52 9.16
C ALA A 24 9.24 -11.00 9.75
N SER A 25 10.29 -10.23 9.50
CA SER A 25 11.57 -10.31 10.20
C SER A 25 11.85 -8.98 10.88
N ILE A 26 11.93 -9.02 12.21
CA ILE A 26 12.36 -7.88 13.03
C ILE A 26 13.84 -8.10 13.30
N TYR A 27 14.69 -7.39 12.56
CA TYR A 27 16.14 -7.60 12.59
C TYR A 27 16.84 -6.51 13.40
N HIS A 28 17.95 -6.88 14.03
CA HIS A 28 18.81 -6.02 14.86
C HIS A 28 20.18 -5.76 14.23
N SER A 29 20.45 -6.31 13.05
CA SER A 29 21.69 -6.04 12.34
C SER A 29 21.54 -6.16 10.83
N GLN A 30 22.42 -5.47 10.12
CA GLN A 30 22.46 -5.58 8.66
C GLN A 30 22.76 -7.01 8.19
N GLN A 31 23.57 -7.76 8.95
CA GLN A 31 23.92 -9.14 8.62
C GLN A 31 22.70 -10.07 8.74
N GLU A 32 21.92 -9.92 9.81
CA GLU A 32 20.72 -10.71 10.06
C GLU A 32 19.68 -10.53 8.95
N PHE A 33 19.38 -9.28 8.58
CA PHE A 33 18.45 -9.01 7.49
C PHE A 33 18.98 -9.62 6.18
N PHE A 34 20.27 -9.42 5.88
CA PHE A 34 20.85 -9.85 4.62
C PHE A 34 20.87 -11.38 4.48
N ASP A 35 21.24 -12.10 5.54
CA ASP A 35 21.29 -13.56 5.53
C ASP A 35 19.90 -14.16 5.31
N LEU A 36 18.89 -13.63 6.00
CA LEU A 36 17.51 -14.11 5.84
C LEU A 36 16.94 -13.77 4.46
N ALA A 37 17.05 -12.52 4.03
CA ALA A 37 16.54 -12.10 2.73
C ALA A 37 17.23 -12.87 1.60
N SER A 38 18.54 -13.11 1.71
CA SER A 38 19.27 -13.84 0.68
C SER A 38 18.89 -15.31 0.60
N ARG A 39 18.70 -15.97 1.75
CA ARG A 39 18.14 -17.34 1.79
C ARG A 39 16.74 -17.38 1.20
N PHE A 40 15.88 -16.46 1.61
CA PHE A 40 14.51 -16.39 1.12
C PHE A 40 14.44 -16.20 -0.40
N VAL A 41 15.32 -15.39 -0.98
CA VAL A 41 15.42 -15.22 -2.45
C VAL A 41 16.00 -16.46 -3.11
N GLY A 42 17.12 -16.99 -2.57
CA GLY A 42 17.80 -18.17 -3.11
C GLY A 42 16.89 -19.40 -3.19
N ASP A 43 16.20 -19.71 -2.09
CA ASP A 43 15.26 -20.83 -2.01
C ASP A 43 14.12 -20.71 -3.03
N GLY A 44 13.67 -19.48 -3.34
CA GLY A 44 12.65 -19.24 -4.36
C GLY A 44 13.18 -19.49 -5.76
N LEU A 45 14.36 -18.98 -6.07
CA LEU A 45 15.00 -19.16 -7.37
C LEU A 45 15.36 -20.64 -7.64
N GLU A 46 15.75 -21.40 -6.61
CA GLU A 46 15.97 -22.84 -6.73
C GLU A 46 14.68 -23.62 -7.07
N LEU A 47 13.51 -23.07 -6.72
CA LEU A 47 12.19 -23.62 -6.99
C LEU A 47 11.50 -23.00 -8.21
N ASP A 48 12.21 -22.18 -9.00
CA ASP A 48 11.66 -21.45 -10.16
C ASP A 48 10.53 -20.47 -9.80
N GLU A 49 10.55 -19.92 -8.57
CA GLU A 49 9.61 -18.89 -8.11
C GLU A 49 10.11 -17.49 -8.52
N ALA A 50 9.24 -16.66 -9.10
CA ALA A 50 9.58 -15.27 -9.41
C ALA A 50 9.68 -14.43 -8.13
N VAL A 51 10.58 -13.44 -8.12
CA VAL A 51 10.94 -12.66 -6.93
C VAL A 51 10.71 -11.17 -7.17
N LEU A 52 9.98 -10.51 -6.27
CA LEU A 52 9.88 -9.07 -6.17
C LEU A 52 10.66 -8.58 -4.94
N LEU A 53 11.68 -7.74 -5.16
CA LEU A 53 12.43 -7.06 -4.10
C LEU A 53 12.01 -5.60 -4.04
N ALA A 54 11.30 -5.21 -2.99
CA ALA A 54 10.77 -3.87 -2.81
C ALA A 54 11.28 -3.26 -1.50
N ALA A 55 12.36 -2.48 -1.57
CA ALA A 55 12.99 -1.86 -0.41
C ALA A 55 13.52 -0.45 -0.74
N PRO A 56 13.95 0.36 0.24
CA PRO A 56 14.58 1.64 -0.04
C PRO A 56 15.87 1.46 -0.84
N PRO A 57 16.32 2.47 -1.62
CA PRO A 57 17.46 2.33 -2.54
C PRO A 57 18.73 1.80 -1.89
N LYS A 58 19.00 2.18 -0.64
CA LYS A 58 20.16 1.69 0.13
C LYS A 58 20.05 0.20 0.43
N THR A 59 18.88 -0.27 0.86
CA THR A 59 18.63 -1.69 1.14
C THR A 59 18.66 -2.50 -0.16
N LEU A 60 18.08 -1.98 -1.24
CA LEU A 60 18.13 -2.62 -2.56
C LEU A 60 19.56 -2.76 -3.09
N ALA A 61 20.39 -1.73 -2.97
CA ALA A 61 21.79 -1.79 -3.39
C ALA A 61 22.56 -2.87 -2.62
N LEU A 62 22.33 -2.98 -1.31
CA LEU A 62 22.93 -4.04 -0.48
C LEU A 62 22.49 -5.45 -0.91
N LEU A 63 21.19 -5.64 -1.15
CA LEU A 63 20.66 -6.91 -1.65
C LEU A 63 21.21 -7.24 -3.04
N HIS A 64 21.23 -6.26 -3.95
CA HIS A 64 21.74 -6.41 -5.30
C HIS A 64 23.22 -6.82 -5.32
N ASP A 65 24.07 -6.07 -4.60
CA ASP A 65 25.51 -6.32 -4.58
C ASP A 65 25.82 -7.66 -3.92
N GLY A 66 25.10 -8.02 -2.86
CA GLY A 66 25.31 -9.28 -2.16
C GLY A 66 24.77 -10.52 -2.88
N LEU A 67 23.64 -10.40 -3.58
CA LEU A 67 23.02 -11.52 -4.31
C LEU A 67 23.62 -11.72 -5.70
N TYR A 68 23.95 -10.63 -6.39
CA TYR A 68 24.28 -10.66 -7.82
C TYR A 68 25.68 -10.11 -8.12
N GLY A 69 26.47 -9.75 -7.09
CA GLY A 69 27.83 -9.26 -7.26
C GLY A 69 27.92 -7.97 -8.08
N GLY A 70 26.85 -7.17 -8.12
CA GLY A 70 26.74 -5.96 -8.93
C GLY A 70 26.38 -6.20 -10.40
N GLY A 71 26.12 -7.46 -10.81
CA GLY A 71 25.61 -7.81 -12.14
C GLY A 71 24.08 -7.70 -12.22
N ASP A 72 23.53 -7.82 -13.43
CA ASP A 72 22.09 -7.77 -13.64
C ASP A 72 21.38 -8.91 -12.89
N PRO A 73 20.22 -8.65 -12.25
CA PRO A 73 19.42 -9.69 -11.62
C PRO A 73 18.94 -10.71 -12.66
N PRO A 74 18.80 -12.00 -12.30
CA PRO A 74 18.36 -13.02 -13.23
C PRO A 74 16.91 -12.79 -13.69
N THR A 75 16.54 -13.40 -14.82
CA THR A 75 15.16 -13.42 -15.30
C THR A 75 14.22 -13.91 -14.19
N GLY A 76 13.11 -13.21 -13.98
CA GLY A 76 12.16 -13.52 -12.90
C GLY A 76 12.40 -12.77 -11.59
N VAL A 77 13.48 -12.00 -11.47
CA VAL A 77 13.70 -11.08 -10.35
C VAL A 77 13.39 -9.65 -10.78
N ARG A 78 12.48 -8.99 -10.05
CA ARG A 78 12.14 -7.57 -10.20
C ARG A 78 12.56 -6.81 -8.95
N MET A 79 13.32 -5.74 -9.11
CA MET A 79 13.71 -4.85 -8.00
C MET A 79 13.02 -3.50 -8.17
N VAL A 80 12.35 -3.00 -7.13
CA VAL A 80 11.60 -1.73 -7.17
C VAL A 80 11.87 -0.88 -5.94
N ASP A 81 12.02 0.43 -6.15
CA ASP A 81 12.17 1.39 -5.05
C ASP A 81 10.85 1.56 -4.29
N ILE A 82 10.78 0.99 -3.08
CA ILE A 82 9.59 1.06 -2.23
C ILE A 82 9.22 2.49 -1.85
N THR A 83 10.19 3.42 -1.81
CA THR A 83 9.95 4.82 -1.45
C THR A 83 9.19 5.59 -2.53
N GLU A 84 9.17 5.05 -3.75
CA GLU A 84 8.38 5.57 -4.87
C GLU A 84 7.07 4.79 -5.04
N VAL A 85 7.14 3.46 -5.09
CA VAL A 85 5.98 2.61 -5.42
C VAL A 85 5.00 2.47 -4.27
N ALA A 86 5.45 2.66 -3.03
CA ALA A 86 4.64 2.58 -1.82
C ALA A 86 4.52 3.92 -1.08
N ARG A 87 4.72 5.07 -1.75
CA ARG A 87 4.27 6.37 -1.19
C ARG A 87 2.84 6.23 -0.67
N ASN A 88 1.98 5.67 -1.52
CA ASN A 88 0.70 5.11 -1.14
C ASN A 88 0.82 3.57 -1.04
N PRO A 89 0.65 2.97 0.16
CA PRO A 89 0.67 1.51 0.33
C PRO A 89 -0.35 0.75 -0.53
N TRP A 90 -1.44 1.39 -0.95
CA TRP A 90 -2.43 0.79 -1.86
C TRP A 90 -1.92 0.64 -3.30
N ARG A 91 -1.01 1.52 -3.75
CA ARG A 91 -0.32 1.35 -5.04
C ARG A 91 0.60 0.14 -5.01
N PHE A 92 1.27 -0.07 -3.89
CA PHE A 92 2.11 -1.25 -3.70
C PHE A 92 1.28 -2.53 -3.66
N MET A 93 0.12 -2.54 -3.00
CA MET A 93 -0.81 -3.69 -3.01
C MET A 93 -1.26 -4.05 -4.44
N ALA A 94 -1.64 -3.06 -5.23
CA ALA A 94 -1.99 -3.25 -6.64
C ALA A 94 -0.80 -3.82 -7.46
N MET A 95 0.40 -3.30 -7.24
CA MET A 95 1.62 -3.80 -7.88
C MET A 95 1.93 -5.25 -7.50
N GLN A 96 1.76 -5.63 -6.24
CA GLN A 96 1.95 -7.01 -5.78
C GLN A 96 0.95 -7.94 -6.49
N GLY A 97 -0.33 -7.56 -6.56
CA GLY A 97 -1.36 -8.29 -7.31
C GLY A 97 -0.98 -8.46 -8.79
N ALA A 98 -0.62 -7.37 -9.47
CA ALA A 98 -0.20 -7.41 -10.86
C ALA A 98 1.04 -8.30 -11.08
N PHE A 99 2.03 -8.25 -10.18
CA PHE A 99 3.21 -9.11 -10.26
C PHE A 99 2.84 -10.58 -10.11
N ILE A 100 1.89 -10.93 -9.24
CA ILE A 100 1.40 -12.30 -9.12
C ILE A 100 0.67 -12.72 -10.42
N ASP A 101 -0.16 -11.86 -10.98
CA ASP A 101 -0.93 -12.14 -12.21
C ASP A 101 -0.04 -12.31 -13.46
N GLU A 102 1.14 -11.69 -13.48
CA GLU A 102 2.16 -11.93 -14.52
C GLU A 102 2.78 -13.35 -14.46
N HIS A 103 2.54 -14.07 -13.36
CA HIS A 103 3.14 -15.35 -13.03
C HIS A 103 2.09 -16.42 -12.66
N PRO A 104 1.09 -16.70 -13.52
CA PRO A 104 -0.09 -17.50 -13.16
C PRO A 104 0.21 -18.97 -12.85
N ASP A 105 1.31 -19.51 -13.38
CA ASP A 105 1.69 -20.93 -13.27
C ASP A 105 2.74 -21.19 -12.18
N GLN A 106 3.17 -20.16 -11.44
CA GLN A 106 4.23 -20.29 -10.44
C GLN A 106 3.90 -19.50 -9.17
N ARG A 107 4.47 -19.93 -8.04
CA ARG A 107 4.44 -19.12 -6.81
C ARG A 107 5.40 -17.94 -6.98
N VAL A 108 5.08 -16.83 -6.34
CA VAL A 108 6.00 -15.68 -6.24
C VAL A 108 6.49 -15.47 -4.82
N ARG A 109 7.69 -14.90 -4.69
CA ARG A 109 8.25 -14.42 -3.43
C ARG A 109 8.36 -12.90 -3.47
N ILE A 110 7.97 -12.25 -2.38
CA ILE A 110 8.01 -10.80 -2.26
C ILE A 110 8.77 -10.45 -0.99
N VAL A 111 9.88 -9.73 -1.13
CA VAL A 111 10.57 -9.09 0.00
C VAL A 111 10.15 -7.63 0.01
N SER A 112 9.60 -7.16 1.12
CA SER A 112 9.14 -5.77 1.26
C SER A 112 9.73 -5.10 2.49
N GLN A 113 10.03 -3.80 2.40
CA GLN A 113 10.33 -2.96 3.55
C GLN A 113 9.42 -1.73 3.50
N LEU A 114 8.15 -1.90 3.89
CA LEU A 114 7.14 -0.83 3.89
C LEU A 114 7.36 0.19 5.02
N ALA A 115 7.97 -0.23 6.12
CA ALA A 115 8.36 0.62 7.24
C ALA A 115 9.84 1.02 7.12
N TRP A 116 10.10 2.29 6.83
CA TRP A 116 11.46 2.85 6.81
C TRP A 116 11.53 4.22 7.51
N PRO A 117 12.72 4.61 8.01
CA PRO A 117 12.89 5.93 8.62
C PRO A 117 12.75 7.03 7.58
N GLY A 118 11.84 7.97 7.83
CA GLY A 118 11.53 9.09 6.94
C GLY A 118 10.05 9.22 6.60
N ARG A 119 9.23 8.20 6.88
CA ARG A 119 7.78 8.32 6.82
C ARG A 119 7.23 9.17 7.97
N THR A 120 6.15 9.89 7.72
CA THR A 120 5.37 10.59 8.75
C THR A 120 4.51 9.59 9.54
N ASP A 121 4.05 9.99 10.73
CA ASP A 121 3.12 9.18 11.52
C ASP A 121 1.83 8.87 10.73
N GLU A 122 1.37 9.80 9.88
CA GLU A 122 0.19 9.60 9.06
C GLU A 122 0.39 8.59 7.94
N GLU A 123 1.58 8.56 7.33
CA GLU A 123 1.94 7.55 6.34
C GLU A 123 2.11 6.18 6.99
N PHE A 124 2.67 6.11 8.20
CA PHE A 124 2.79 4.86 8.94
C PHE A 124 1.44 4.22 9.25
N ILE A 125 0.42 5.02 9.62
CA ILE A 125 -0.93 4.49 9.82
C ILE A 125 -1.46 3.79 8.55
N ALA A 126 -1.24 4.39 7.37
CA ALA A 126 -1.65 3.76 6.11
C ALA A 126 -0.85 2.49 5.81
N CYS A 127 0.44 2.44 6.15
CA CYS A 127 1.25 1.22 6.03
C CYS A 127 0.73 0.12 6.94
N ILE A 128 0.46 0.41 8.21
CA ILE A 128 -0.05 -0.59 9.16
C ILE A 128 -1.45 -1.06 8.77
N GLU A 129 -2.29 -0.17 8.24
CA GLU A 129 -3.58 -0.55 7.64
C GLU A 129 -3.36 -1.53 6.47
N HIS A 130 -2.41 -1.25 5.55
CA HIS A 130 -2.04 -2.17 4.48
C HIS A 130 -1.62 -3.54 5.02
N GLU A 131 -0.71 -3.59 6.00
CA GLU A 131 -0.19 -4.84 6.57
C GLU A 131 -1.28 -5.68 7.23
N ALA A 132 -2.28 -5.04 7.85
CA ALA A 132 -3.41 -5.75 8.44
C ALA A 132 -4.34 -6.38 7.39
N LEU A 133 -4.48 -5.74 6.22
CA LEU A 133 -5.41 -6.15 5.15
C LEU A 133 -4.80 -7.05 4.10
N VAL A 134 -3.48 -7.05 3.94
CA VAL A 134 -2.81 -7.82 2.88
C VAL A 134 -3.11 -9.33 2.99
N ASN A 135 -3.27 -9.85 4.20
CA ASN A 135 -3.65 -11.25 4.43
C ASN A 135 -5.01 -11.59 3.79
N GLU A 136 -6.03 -10.74 3.99
CA GLU A 136 -7.36 -10.95 3.42
C GLU A 136 -7.37 -10.68 1.91
N ALA A 137 -6.70 -9.60 1.49
CA ALA A 137 -6.60 -9.23 0.08
C ALA A 137 -5.89 -10.29 -0.76
N MET A 138 -4.92 -11.02 -0.17
CA MET A 138 -4.08 -11.95 -0.91
C MET A 138 -4.36 -13.43 -0.62
N ASP A 139 -5.27 -13.81 0.28
CA ASP A 139 -5.49 -15.21 0.76
C ASP A 139 -5.53 -16.26 -0.37
N GLY A 140 -6.12 -15.93 -1.52
CA GLY A 140 -6.23 -16.81 -2.69
C GLY A 140 -5.02 -16.89 -3.62
N TYR A 141 -3.98 -16.07 -3.41
CA TYR A 141 -2.83 -15.97 -4.29
C TYR A 141 -1.66 -16.86 -3.86
N PRO A 142 -0.93 -17.48 -4.80
CA PRO A 142 0.24 -18.30 -4.51
C PRO A 142 1.46 -17.40 -4.27
N ALA A 143 1.48 -16.65 -3.17
CA ALA A 143 2.58 -15.74 -2.85
C ALA A 143 3.12 -15.95 -1.43
N SER A 144 4.42 -15.76 -1.28
CA SER A 144 5.10 -15.72 0.02
C SER A 144 5.75 -14.36 0.20
N CYS A 145 5.36 -13.63 1.24
CA CYS A 145 5.84 -12.31 1.60
C CYS A 145 6.74 -12.36 2.83
N LEU A 146 7.90 -11.72 2.72
CA LEU A 146 8.83 -11.42 3.80
C LEU A 146 8.90 -9.90 3.98
N CYS A 147 8.31 -9.39 5.05
CA CYS A 147 8.34 -7.98 5.42
C CYS A 147 9.49 -7.70 6.41
N LEU A 148 10.29 -6.69 6.12
CA LEU A 148 11.50 -6.36 6.85
C LEU A 148 11.27 -5.17 7.79
N TYR A 149 11.63 -5.33 9.07
CA TYR A 149 11.50 -4.31 10.11
C TYR A 149 12.84 -4.11 10.83
N ASP A 150 13.38 -2.89 10.72
CA ASP A 150 14.65 -2.48 11.35
C ASP A 150 14.41 -2.09 12.81
N ALA A 151 14.74 -2.99 13.74
CA ALA A 151 14.46 -2.78 15.16
C ALA A 151 15.25 -1.62 15.78
N ASP A 152 16.40 -1.27 15.21
CA ASP A 152 17.25 -0.19 15.72
C ASP A 152 16.78 1.20 15.26
N ARG A 153 15.90 1.25 14.25
CA ARG A 153 15.48 2.50 13.61
C ARG A 153 13.97 2.75 13.65
N LEU A 154 13.18 1.74 13.98
CA LEU A 154 11.72 1.85 14.13
C LEU A 154 11.33 1.94 15.61
N SER A 155 10.19 2.56 15.88
CA SER A 155 9.67 2.67 17.24
C SER A 155 9.08 1.35 17.73
N ASP A 156 9.06 1.14 19.05
CA ASP A 156 8.41 -0.03 19.67
C ASP A 156 6.95 -0.19 19.23
N GLY A 157 6.24 0.92 18.96
CA GLY A 157 4.87 0.91 18.45
C GLY A 157 4.78 0.25 17.07
N VAL A 158 5.65 0.65 16.13
CA VAL A 158 5.69 0.05 14.79
C VAL A 158 6.07 -1.43 14.85
N LEU A 159 7.02 -1.80 15.73
CA LEU A 159 7.39 -3.20 15.91
C LEU A 159 6.26 -4.03 16.54
N SER A 160 5.49 -3.44 17.45
CA SER A 160 4.29 -4.06 18.03
C SER A 160 3.21 -4.28 16.96
N ASP A 161 2.98 -3.29 16.09
CA ASP A 161 2.03 -3.42 15.00
C ASP A 161 2.48 -4.50 14.00
N ALA A 162 3.78 -4.61 13.70
CA ALA A 162 4.32 -5.68 12.87
C ALA A 162 3.97 -7.07 13.43
N ARG A 163 4.14 -7.30 14.74
CA ARG A 163 3.74 -8.57 15.36
C ARG A 163 2.23 -8.82 15.30
N ALA A 164 1.43 -7.75 15.37
CA ALA A 164 -0.02 -7.84 15.35
C ALA A 164 -0.62 -8.04 13.95
N THR A 165 0.09 -7.67 12.88
CA THR A 165 -0.38 -7.78 11.49
C THR A 165 0.20 -8.98 10.73
N HIS A 166 1.28 -9.58 11.22
CA HIS A 166 1.92 -10.73 10.57
C HIS A 166 1.56 -12.03 11.32
N PRO A 167 0.92 -13.01 10.66
CA PRO A 167 0.59 -14.28 11.30
C PRO A 167 1.85 -15.10 11.62
N LEU A 168 2.96 -14.84 10.91
CA LEU A 168 4.23 -15.54 11.07
C LEU A 168 5.39 -14.57 11.27
N LEU A 169 6.34 -14.94 12.12
CA LEU A 169 7.56 -14.18 12.40
C LEU A 169 8.77 -15.07 12.23
N TRP A 170 9.83 -14.51 11.65
CA TRP A 170 11.14 -15.16 11.61
C TRP A 170 11.86 -14.90 12.93
N GLU A 171 12.08 -15.95 13.71
CA GLU A 171 12.80 -15.92 14.98
C GLU A 171 13.88 -17.00 14.99
N HIS A 172 15.13 -16.62 15.30
CA HIS A 172 16.26 -17.55 15.41
C HIS A 172 16.44 -18.49 14.20
N GLY A 173 16.10 -18.02 12.99
CA GLY A 173 16.20 -18.79 11.75
C GLY A 173 15.04 -19.76 11.48
N ALA A 174 13.99 -19.73 12.31
CA ALA A 174 12.77 -20.50 12.11
C ALA A 174 11.56 -19.58 11.92
N LEU A 175 10.54 -20.08 11.22
CA LEU A 175 9.28 -19.38 11.01
C LEU A 175 8.27 -19.81 12.07
N GLU A 176 7.90 -18.90 12.96
CA GLU A 176 7.03 -19.14 14.12
C GLU A 176 5.71 -18.38 13.99
N ARG A 177 4.67 -18.84 14.69
CA ARG A 177 3.40 -18.08 14.75
C ARG A 177 3.52 -16.91 15.71
N SER A 178 3.04 -15.74 15.29
CA SER A 178 2.91 -14.59 16.20
C SER A 178 1.79 -14.85 17.22
N SER A 179 2.10 -14.79 18.51
CA SER A 179 1.09 -14.82 19.57
C SER A 179 0.24 -13.55 19.64
N ASP A 180 0.73 -12.47 19.04
CA ASP A 180 0.13 -11.14 19.11
C ASP A 180 -0.75 -10.84 17.88
N TYR A 181 -0.85 -11.78 16.94
CA TYR A 181 -1.58 -11.62 15.70
C TYR A 181 -3.05 -11.26 15.94
N ALA A 182 -3.39 -10.01 15.64
CA ALA A 182 -4.70 -9.40 15.89
C ALA A 182 -4.97 -8.28 14.86
N PRO A 183 -5.04 -8.59 13.55
CA PRO A 183 -5.18 -7.57 12.50
C PRO A 183 -6.49 -6.77 12.63
N GLY A 184 -7.57 -7.36 13.14
CA GLY A 184 -8.83 -6.64 13.40
C GLY A 184 -8.67 -5.49 14.39
N ASP A 185 -7.97 -5.73 15.50
CA ASP A 185 -7.69 -4.71 16.51
C ASP A 185 -6.77 -3.60 15.94
N VAL A 186 -5.85 -3.96 15.06
CA VAL A 186 -5.00 -3.00 14.34
C VAL A 186 -5.85 -2.10 13.44
N LEU A 187 -6.76 -2.68 12.65
CA LEU A 187 -7.65 -1.92 11.76
C LEU A 187 -8.54 -0.94 12.52
N GLU A 188 -9.07 -1.35 13.68
CA GLU A 188 -9.83 -0.46 14.55
C GLU A 188 -9.00 0.74 15.04
N ARG A 189 -7.71 0.52 15.38
CA ARG A 189 -6.79 1.61 15.78
C ARG A 189 -6.41 2.52 14.62
N CYS A 190 -6.25 1.98 13.41
CA CYS A 190 -5.91 2.74 12.20
C CYS A 190 -7.07 3.63 11.71
N ASN A 191 -8.32 3.25 12.00
CA ASN A 191 -9.52 4.00 11.64
C ASN A 191 -9.68 5.27 12.50
N GLN A 192 -8.78 6.24 12.28
CA GLN A 192 -8.72 7.49 13.01
C GLN A 192 -9.49 8.60 12.29
N PRO A 193 -10.18 9.50 13.03
CA PRO A 193 -10.85 10.64 12.43
C PRO A 193 -9.93 11.53 11.60
N LEU A 194 -10.35 11.85 10.39
CA LEU A 194 -9.63 12.75 9.49
C LEU A 194 -10.15 14.19 9.65
N ALA A 195 -9.23 15.09 10.04
CA ALA A 195 -9.53 16.50 10.23
C ALA A 195 -9.55 17.23 8.88
N ALA A 196 -10.51 18.13 8.69
CA ALA A 196 -10.52 19.00 7.52
C ALA A 196 -9.48 20.12 7.69
N GLY A 197 -8.80 20.48 6.60
CA GLY A 197 -7.84 21.57 6.60
C GLY A 197 -8.49 22.94 6.93
N PRO A 198 -7.81 23.81 7.70
CA PRO A 198 -8.25 25.19 7.89
C PRO A 198 -8.37 25.91 6.54
N GLY A 199 -9.51 26.55 6.28
CA GLY A 199 -9.74 27.26 5.02
C GLY A 199 -10.09 26.37 3.83
N ALA A 200 -10.41 25.09 4.06
CA ALA A 200 -10.84 24.19 3.01
C ALA A 200 -12.01 24.76 2.20
N VAL A 201 -11.87 24.76 0.88
CA VAL A 201 -12.91 25.22 -0.03
C VAL A 201 -13.79 24.04 -0.40
N THR A 202 -15.10 24.16 -0.22
CA THR A 202 -16.02 23.01 -0.34
C THR A 202 -16.95 23.11 -1.53
N TYR A 203 -17.26 21.97 -2.14
CA TYR A 203 -18.30 21.82 -3.17
C TYR A 203 -19.26 20.68 -2.81
N MET A 204 -20.56 20.88 -3.05
CA MET A 204 -21.59 19.88 -2.72
C MET A 204 -22.12 19.21 -3.99
N VAL A 205 -21.92 17.89 -4.09
CA VAL A 205 -22.42 17.05 -5.19
C VAL A 205 -23.66 16.30 -4.70
N ARG A 206 -24.83 16.61 -5.24
CA ARG A 206 -26.11 16.00 -4.79
C ARG A 206 -26.62 14.94 -5.75
N LYS A 207 -26.24 15.04 -7.03
CA LYS A 207 -26.69 14.17 -8.12
C LYS A 207 -25.64 14.11 -9.22
N SER A 208 -25.79 13.16 -10.14
CA SER A 208 -24.84 12.96 -11.25
C SER A 208 -24.67 14.19 -12.15
N ALA A 209 -25.68 15.05 -12.25
CA ALA A 209 -25.58 16.31 -13.01
C ALA A 209 -24.60 17.33 -12.40
N ASP A 210 -24.31 17.21 -11.10
CA ASP A 210 -23.40 18.11 -10.38
C ASP A 210 -21.93 17.69 -10.55
N LEU A 211 -21.65 16.49 -11.08
CA LEU A 211 -20.29 16.00 -11.32
C LEU A 211 -19.52 16.88 -12.32
N ARG A 212 -20.18 17.36 -13.39
CA ARG A 212 -19.55 18.27 -14.36
C ARG A 212 -19.11 19.58 -13.69
N PRO A 213 -19.99 20.32 -13.01
CA PRO A 213 -19.60 21.49 -12.22
C PRO A 213 -18.55 21.22 -11.14
N ALA A 214 -18.63 20.09 -10.42
CA ALA A 214 -17.65 19.74 -9.39
C ALA A 214 -16.23 19.59 -9.96
N ARG A 215 -16.12 18.99 -11.16
CA ARG A 215 -14.85 18.88 -11.88
C ARG A 215 -14.28 20.24 -12.26
N SER A 216 -15.11 21.13 -12.81
CA SER A 216 -14.68 22.49 -13.13
C SER A 216 -14.21 23.23 -11.88
N PHE A 217 -14.92 23.06 -10.76
CA PHE A 217 -14.53 23.66 -9.48
C PHE A 217 -13.16 23.18 -8.98
N ALA A 218 -12.87 21.88 -9.08
CA ALA A 218 -11.57 21.33 -8.72
C ALA A 218 -10.44 21.88 -9.62
N VAL A 219 -10.68 21.97 -10.93
CA VAL A 219 -9.73 22.53 -11.90
C VAL A 219 -9.48 24.02 -11.63
N ASP A 220 -10.52 24.81 -11.38
CA ASP A 220 -10.40 26.24 -11.07
C ASP A 220 -9.59 26.45 -9.78
N TYR A 221 -9.86 25.65 -8.75
CA TYR A 221 -9.11 25.69 -7.49
C TYR A 221 -7.63 25.34 -7.69
N ALA A 222 -7.32 24.25 -8.41
CA ALA A 222 -5.96 23.86 -8.71
C ALA A 222 -5.21 24.92 -9.54
N GLY A 223 -5.89 25.54 -10.51
CA GLY A 223 -5.35 26.65 -11.29
C GLY A 223 -5.03 27.88 -10.43
N TRP A 224 -5.91 28.24 -9.48
CA TRP A 224 -5.64 29.32 -8.53
C TRP A 224 -4.47 29.03 -7.60
N MET A 225 -4.26 27.76 -7.27
CA MET A 225 -3.13 27.32 -6.45
C MET A 225 -1.83 27.22 -7.26
N GLY A 226 -1.87 27.37 -8.58
CA GLY A 226 -0.68 27.39 -9.43
C GLY A 226 -0.07 26.00 -9.70
N LEU A 227 -0.91 24.96 -9.68
CA LEU A 227 -0.48 23.59 -9.98
C LEU A 227 -0.07 23.43 -11.44
N SER A 228 0.79 22.44 -11.69
CA SER A 228 1.11 21.97 -13.05
C SER A 228 -0.14 21.41 -13.76
N GLN A 229 -0.11 21.37 -15.10
CA GLN A 229 -1.23 20.81 -15.88
C GLN A 229 -1.49 19.34 -15.53
N GLN A 230 -0.44 18.55 -15.29
CA GLN A 230 -0.58 17.14 -14.89
C GLN A 230 -1.28 17.02 -13.53
N SER A 231 -0.87 17.81 -12.54
CA SER A 231 -1.47 17.78 -11.20
C SER A 231 -2.93 18.26 -11.20
N ILE A 232 -3.30 19.18 -12.11
CA ILE A 232 -4.69 19.59 -12.33
C ILE A 232 -5.52 18.42 -12.85
N GLU A 233 -5.00 17.67 -13.84
CA GLU A 233 -5.68 16.50 -14.41
C GLU A 233 -5.83 15.38 -13.38
N ASP A 234 -4.80 15.13 -12.57
CA ASP A 234 -4.83 14.16 -11.49
C ASP A 234 -5.87 14.52 -10.41
N LEU A 235 -5.90 15.79 -9.96
CA LEU A 235 -6.92 16.26 -9.03
C LEU A 235 -8.32 16.15 -9.62
N GLN A 236 -8.49 16.53 -10.89
CA GLN A 236 -9.78 16.45 -11.55
C GLN A 236 -10.28 15.00 -11.57
N LEU A 237 -9.42 14.05 -11.89
CA LEU A 237 -9.76 12.62 -11.90
C LEU A 237 -10.11 12.13 -10.49
N VAL A 238 -9.26 12.40 -9.49
CA VAL A 238 -9.49 12.03 -8.09
C VAL A 238 -10.83 12.57 -7.57
N ALA A 239 -11.10 13.87 -7.75
CA ALA A 239 -12.35 14.50 -7.32
C ALA A 239 -13.58 13.89 -8.01
N THR A 240 -13.45 13.53 -9.30
CA THR A 240 -14.53 12.88 -10.06
C THR A 240 -14.85 11.50 -9.51
N GLU A 241 -13.83 10.68 -9.32
CA GLU A 241 -14.00 9.28 -8.90
C GLU A 241 -14.51 9.23 -7.46
N LEU A 242 -13.96 10.04 -6.54
CA LEU A 242 -14.46 10.13 -5.17
C LEU A 242 -15.94 10.55 -5.13
N ALA A 243 -16.32 11.61 -5.85
CA ALA A 243 -17.72 12.05 -5.87
C ALA A 243 -18.65 11.01 -6.53
N THR A 244 -18.19 10.35 -7.59
CA THR A 244 -18.96 9.31 -8.28
C THR A 244 -19.17 8.10 -7.37
N ASN A 245 -18.13 7.65 -6.68
CA ASN A 245 -18.21 6.57 -5.70
C ASN A 245 -19.19 6.92 -4.58
N SER A 246 -19.08 8.11 -3.98
CA SER A 246 -20.03 8.55 -2.96
C SER A 246 -21.48 8.54 -3.48
N LEU A 247 -21.75 9.01 -4.70
CA LEU A 247 -23.11 8.97 -5.26
C LEU A 247 -23.61 7.53 -5.48
N MET A 248 -22.74 6.61 -5.89
CA MET A 248 -23.10 5.21 -6.13
C MET A 248 -23.42 4.46 -4.82
N TYR A 249 -22.61 4.67 -3.78
CA TYR A 249 -22.73 3.90 -2.53
C TYR A 249 -23.70 4.52 -1.51
N THR A 250 -23.95 5.83 -1.57
CA THR A 250 -24.61 6.52 -0.45
C THR A 250 -26.02 7.02 -0.74
N GLY A 251 -26.47 7.01 -2.01
CA GLY A 251 -27.76 7.58 -2.43
C GLY A 251 -27.99 9.05 -2.02
N GLY A 252 -26.98 9.67 -1.41
CA GLY A 252 -27.00 10.95 -0.74
C GLY A 252 -25.94 11.89 -1.30
N ALA A 253 -25.83 13.06 -0.69
CA ALA A 253 -24.90 14.08 -1.17
C ALA A 253 -23.47 13.81 -0.70
N CYS A 254 -22.51 14.02 -1.60
CA CYS A 254 -21.09 14.04 -1.30
C CYS A 254 -20.62 15.48 -1.12
N ARG A 255 -19.93 15.77 -0.03
CA ARG A 255 -19.21 17.04 0.15
C ARG A 255 -17.76 16.80 -0.24
N LEU A 256 -17.33 17.48 -1.30
CA LEU A 256 -15.92 17.63 -1.64
C LEU A 256 -15.34 18.81 -0.86
N ALA A 257 -14.09 18.68 -0.43
CA ALA A 257 -13.33 19.78 0.15
C ALA A 257 -11.87 19.73 -0.35
N PHE A 258 -11.28 20.91 -0.55
CA PHE A 258 -9.93 21.04 -1.09
C PHE A 258 -9.11 22.04 -0.26
N TRP A 259 -7.88 21.67 0.07
CA TRP A 259 -6.93 22.54 0.77
C TRP A 259 -5.48 22.10 0.48
N GLN A 260 -4.53 22.96 0.85
CA GLN A 260 -3.10 22.63 0.82
C GLN A 260 -2.66 22.18 2.22
N ASP A 261 -1.88 21.12 2.29
CA ASP A 261 -1.31 20.59 3.53
C ASP A 261 0.10 20.06 3.28
N ASP A 262 1.10 20.59 3.99
CA ASP A 262 2.52 20.19 3.91
C ASP A 262 3.03 19.73 2.54
N GLY A 263 2.96 20.61 1.53
CA GLY A 263 3.44 20.29 0.18
C GLY A 263 2.54 19.32 -0.61
N HIS A 264 1.33 19.05 -0.13
CA HIS A 264 0.29 18.31 -0.83
C HIS A 264 -0.93 19.19 -1.07
N LEU A 265 -1.68 18.86 -2.12
CA LEU A 265 -3.06 19.26 -2.31
C LEU A 265 -3.94 18.10 -1.83
N VAL A 266 -4.80 18.37 -0.85
CA VAL A 266 -5.71 17.37 -0.32
C VAL A 266 -7.07 17.52 -0.98
N CYS A 267 -7.59 16.42 -1.50
CA CYS A 267 -8.98 16.26 -1.93
C CYS A 267 -9.70 15.36 -0.92
N GLU A 268 -10.64 15.94 -0.16
CA GLU A 268 -11.52 15.18 0.71
C GLU A 268 -12.87 14.94 0.05
N ALA A 269 -13.38 13.73 0.18
CA ALA A 269 -14.78 13.41 0.00
C ALA A 269 -15.39 12.93 1.31
N ARG A 270 -16.48 13.56 1.73
CA ARG A 270 -17.29 13.11 2.87
C ARG A 270 -18.73 12.85 2.44
N ASP A 271 -19.24 11.69 2.81
CA ASP A 271 -20.63 11.29 2.56
C ASP A 271 -21.22 10.59 3.80
N THR A 272 -22.45 10.09 3.67
CA THR A 272 -23.18 9.39 4.76
C THR A 272 -23.23 7.88 4.57
N GLY A 273 -22.49 7.33 3.60
CA GLY A 273 -22.48 5.89 3.34
C GLY A 273 -21.29 5.21 3.98
N ARG A 274 -21.29 3.89 3.85
CA ARG A 274 -20.31 3.02 4.47
C ARG A 274 -19.80 2.02 3.46
N PHE A 275 -18.48 1.82 3.46
CA PHE A 275 -17.86 0.68 2.82
C PHE A 275 -17.86 -0.48 3.82
N ASP A 276 -18.60 -1.54 3.50
CA ASP A 276 -18.59 -2.76 4.32
C ASP A 276 -17.38 -3.65 3.97
N ASP A 277 -16.93 -3.61 2.70
CA ASP A 277 -15.70 -4.24 2.23
C ASP A 277 -14.57 -3.22 2.23
N GLN A 278 -13.52 -3.50 3.00
CA GLN A 278 -12.36 -2.63 3.13
C GLN A 278 -11.38 -2.79 1.96
N ILE A 279 -11.43 -3.87 1.18
CA ILE A 279 -10.50 -4.13 0.07
C ILE A 279 -10.90 -3.41 -1.22
N VAL A 280 -12.09 -2.81 -1.26
CA VAL A 280 -12.60 -2.10 -2.44
C VAL A 280 -11.61 -1.03 -2.92
N GLY A 281 -11.18 -1.17 -4.17
CA GLY A 281 -10.26 -0.23 -4.82
C GLY A 281 -8.79 -0.38 -4.41
N ARG A 282 -8.42 -1.43 -3.69
CA ARG A 282 -7.02 -1.71 -3.30
C ARG A 282 -6.33 -2.74 -4.20
N LEU A 283 -7.13 -3.57 -4.89
CA LEU A 283 -6.69 -4.49 -5.94
C LEU A 283 -7.31 -4.10 -7.28
N ASP A 284 -6.69 -4.56 -8.38
CA ASP A 284 -7.26 -4.37 -9.71
C ASP A 284 -8.62 -5.10 -9.79
N PRO A 285 -9.72 -4.38 -10.03
CA PRO A 285 -11.04 -4.99 -10.08
C PRO A 285 -11.30 -5.83 -11.34
N GLY A 286 -10.33 -5.90 -12.25
CA GLY A 286 -10.47 -6.55 -13.55
C GLY A 286 -11.51 -5.85 -14.43
N PRO A 287 -11.94 -6.50 -15.53
CA PRO A 287 -12.81 -5.87 -16.53
C PRO A 287 -14.26 -5.62 -16.09
N CYS A 288 -14.72 -6.19 -14.97
CA CYS A 288 -16.16 -6.24 -14.61
C CYS A 288 -16.59 -5.37 -13.41
N GLY A 289 -15.69 -4.60 -12.77
CA GLY A 289 -16.01 -3.82 -11.57
C GLY A 289 -15.94 -2.29 -11.76
N PRO A 290 -16.99 -1.61 -12.27
CA PRO A 290 -16.94 -0.17 -12.48
C PRO A 290 -16.83 0.64 -11.17
N ALA A 291 -17.47 0.20 -10.09
CA ALA A 291 -17.48 0.91 -8.80
C ALA A 291 -16.21 0.74 -7.97
N SER A 292 -15.46 -0.34 -8.19
CA SER A 292 -14.13 -0.56 -7.60
C SER A 292 -13.02 0.11 -8.43
N ARG A 293 -13.25 0.34 -9.72
CA ARG A 293 -12.28 1.00 -10.61
C ARG A 293 -12.03 2.46 -10.25
N GLY A 294 -13.03 3.20 -9.80
CA GLY A 294 -12.86 4.59 -9.39
C GLY A 294 -11.92 4.73 -8.19
N LEU A 295 -12.18 3.97 -7.11
CA LEU A 295 -11.29 3.98 -5.93
C LEU A 295 -9.90 3.42 -6.27
N TYR A 296 -9.81 2.42 -7.14
CA TYR A 296 -8.55 1.92 -7.65
C TYR A 296 -7.72 3.02 -8.34
N LEU A 297 -8.34 3.82 -9.20
CA LEU A 297 -7.67 4.96 -9.84
C LEU A 297 -7.24 6.04 -8.83
N VAL A 298 -8.08 6.34 -7.84
CA VAL A 298 -7.72 7.28 -6.76
C VAL A 298 -6.47 6.79 -6.03
N ASN A 299 -6.42 5.52 -5.66
CA ASN A 299 -5.24 4.92 -5.03
C ASN A 299 -4.02 4.95 -5.96
N ALA A 300 -4.21 4.63 -7.25
CA ALA A 300 -3.13 4.58 -8.24
C ALA A 300 -2.43 5.93 -8.45
N ILE A 301 -3.18 7.03 -8.37
CA ILE A 301 -2.72 8.39 -8.70
C ILE A 301 -2.24 9.15 -7.47
N SER A 302 -2.90 8.96 -6.33
CA SER A 302 -2.59 9.72 -5.12
C SER A 302 -1.29 9.25 -4.47
N ASP A 303 -0.55 10.18 -3.87
CA ASP A 303 0.66 9.89 -3.09
C ASP A 303 0.30 9.28 -1.73
N LEU A 304 -0.86 9.61 -1.17
CA LEU A 304 -1.42 8.96 0.02
C LEU A 304 -2.94 8.99 -0.05
N VAL A 305 -3.60 7.93 0.41
CA VAL A 305 -5.05 7.90 0.61
C VAL A 305 -5.35 7.39 2.01
N ARG A 306 -6.06 8.20 2.78
CA ARG A 306 -6.55 7.86 4.12
C ARG A 306 -8.07 7.75 4.09
N THR A 307 -8.60 6.74 4.77
CA THR A 307 -10.04 6.53 4.89
C THR A 307 -10.42 6.47 6.37
N HIS A 308 -11.53 7.12 6.72
CA HIS A 308 -12.15 7.02 8.02
C HIS A 308 -13.64 6.72 7.86
N THR A 309 -14.06 5.57 8.38
CA THR A 309 -15.42 5.05 8.20
C THR A 309 -16.08 4.87 9.56
N THR A 310 -17.31 5.38 9.68
CA THR A 310 -18.14 5.21 10.88
C THR A 310 -19.56 4.81 10.46
N ARG A 311 -20.42 4.53 11.46
CA ARG A 311 -21.86 4.35 11.20
C ARG A 311 -22.55 5.60 10.62
N ALA A 312 -21.94 6.78 10.76
CA ALA A 312 -22.51 8.04 10.30
C ALA A 312 -22.09 8.40 8.85
N GLY A 313 -21.07 7.73 8.31
CA GLY A 313 -20.55 8.01 6.97
C GLY A 313 -19.07 7.71 6.81
N THR A 314 -18.57 7.97 5.61
CA THR A 314 -17.17 7.80 5.22
C THR A 314 -16.54 9.16 4.91
N THR A 315 -15.28 9.31 5.30
CA THR A 315 -14.39 10.39 4.85
C THR A 315 -13.18 9.78 4.19
N ILE A 316 -12.88 10.18 2.96
CA ILE A 316 -11.65 9.80 2.24
C ILE A 316 -10.86 11.08 1.99
N GLN A 317 -9.58 11.09 2.35
CA GLN A 317 -8.64 12.16 2.01
C GLN A 317 -7.58 11.59 1.08
N ALA A 318 -7.51 12.15 -0.13
CA ALA A 318 -6.50 11.85 -1.13
C ALA A 318 -5.50 13.00 -1.20
N TYR A 319 -4.23 12.68 -1.01
CA TYR A 319 -3.12 13.63 -1.01
C TYR A 319 -2.38 13.51 -2.33
N LEU A 320 -2.29 14.62 -3.05
CA LEU A 320 -1.56 14.74 -4.30
C LEU A 320 -0.39 15.68 -4.08
N ARG A 321 0.82 15.28 -4.45
CA ARG A 321 1.99 16.13 -4.32
C ARG A 321 1.76 17.46 -5.04
N PHE A 322 2.07 18.54 -4.34
CA PHE A 322 2.00 19.88 -4.90
C PHE A 322 3.19 20.10 -5.84
N GLU A 323 2.96 19.95 -7.14
CA GLU A 323 3.94 20.29 -8.16
C GLU A 323 3.58 21.66 -8.78
N PRO A 324 4.35 22.72 -8.48
CA PRO A 324 4.07 24.03 -9.03
C PRO A 324 4.28 24.03 -10.54
N ALA A 325 3.47 24.80 -11.26
CA ALA A 325 3.70 25.03 -12.68
C ALA A 325 5.13 25.53 -12.92
N PRO A 326 5.83 25.05 -13.97
CA PRO A 326 7.17 25.54 -14.27
C PRO A 326 7.10 27.06 -14.46
N GLY A 327 7.92 27.78 -13.70
CA GLY A 327 8.02 29.24 -13.83
C GLY A 327 8.42 29.61 -15.27
N PRO A 328 8.07 30.82 -15.74
CA PRO A 328 8.53 31.27 -17.04
C PRO A 328 10.06 31.19 -17.07
N ALA A 329 10.62 30.46 -18.04
CA ALA A 329 12.05 30.41 -18.27
C ALA A 329 12.54 31.85 -18.47
N GLY A 330 13.34 32.33 -17.51
CA GLY A 330 13.95 33.67 -17.55
C GLY A 330 15.11 33.75 -18.53
#